data_AF-A0A7S0P1N7-F1
#
_entry.id   AF-A0A7S0P1N7-F1
#
_cell.length_a   1.000
_cell.length_b   1.000
_cell.length_c   1.000
_cell.angle_alpha   90.00
_cell.angle_beta   90.00
_cell.angle_gamma   90.00
#
_symmetry.space_group_name_H-M   'P 1'
#
loop_
_entity.id
_entity.type
_entity.pdbx_description
1 polymer ?
#
loop_
_entity_poly.entity_id
_entity_poly.type
_entity_poly.pdbx_seq_one_letter_code
_entity_poly.pdbx_strand_id
1 'polypeptide(L)'
;PNTRGPYVKPGAEALLDALVVYFGPEHVAEMTGRSRRLVPAANGNGFVHTSRAERGVSIANVNLTERRRFQNGEKLIAIISEAGATGVSLHADKNERNQRRRLHIVPELGWSASKVVQQFGRTHRTNQLMPPEYVL
;
A
#
# COMPACT_ATOMS: atom_id res chain seq x y z
N PRO A 1 23.04 -0.23 -36.27
CA PRO A 1 22.85 0.38 -34.93
C PRO A 1 21.42 0.17 -34.43
N ASN A 2 21.20 -0.92 -33.68
CA ASN A 2 19.97 -1.15 -32.94
C ASN A 2 20.33 -1.85 -31.63
N THR A 3 20.61 -1.06 -30.59
CA THR A 3 20.97 -1.54 -29.24
C THR A 3 19.87 -1.17 -28.25
N ARG A 4 18.62 -1.46 -28.57
CA ARG A 4 17.56 -1.54 -27.55
C ARG A 4 17.46 -3.00 -27.13
N GLY A 5 18.18 -3.34 -26.06
CA GLY A 5 17.96 -4.60 -25.34
C GLY A 5 16.49 -4.71 -24.89
N PRO A 6 16.03 -5.93 -24.53
CA PRO A 6 14.62 -6.14 -24.22
C PRO A 6 14.19 -5.19 -23.10
N TYR A 7 13.10 -4.45 -23.33
CA TYR A 7 12.47 -3.62 -22.32
C TYR A 7 11.93 -4.54 -21.21
N VAL A 8 12.67 -4.65 -20.12
CA VAL A 8 12.20 -5.32 -18.92
C VAL A 8 11.22 -4.37 -18.24
N LYS A 9 9.92 -4.68 -18.29
CA LYS A 9 8.90 -3.95 -17.53
C LYS A 9 9.37 -3.92 -16.07
N PRO A 10 9.53 -2.75 -15.43
CA PRO A 10 9.86 -2.71 -14.01
C PRO A 10 8.84 -3.57 -13.27
N GLY A 11 9.29 -4.58 -12.53
CA GLY A 11 8.39 -5.48 -11.82
C GLY A 11 7.52 -4.72 -10.81
N ALA A 12 6.39 -5.27 -10.39
CA ALA A 12 5.51 -4.66 -9.39
C ALA A 12 6.26 -4.25 -8.10
N GLU A 13 7.33 -4.97 -7.74
CA GLU A 13 8.21 -4.62 -6.63
C GLU A 13 8.90 -3.27 -6.82
N ALA A 14 9.34 -2.95 -8.05
CA ALA A 14 9.96 -1.67 -8.35
C ALA A 14 8.96 -0.51 -8.24
N LEU A 15 7.69 -0.71 -8.59
CA LEU A 15 6.65 0.31 -8.38
C LEU A 15 6.39 0.53 -6.89
N LEU A 16 6.23 -0.55 -6.11
CA LEU A 16 5.99 -0.45 -4.68
C LEU A 16 7.16 0.25 -3.96
N ASP A 17 8.40 -0.08 -4.33
CA ASP A 17 9.58 0.61 -3.80
C ASP A 17 9.64 2.06 -4.23
N ALA A 18 9.32 2.40 -5.48
CA ALA A 18 9.26 3.78 -5.94
C ALA A 18 8.25 4.61 -5.13
N LEU A 19 7.05 4.05 -4.86
CA LEU A 19 6.03 4.72 -4.05
C LEU A 19 6.48 4.91 -2.60
N VAL A 20 7.07 3.87 -1.98
CA VAL A 20 7.57 3.95 -0.60
C VAL A 20 8.72 4.95 -0.50
N VAL A 21 9.65 4.96 -1.46
CA VAL A 21 10.76 5.92 -1.50
C VAL A 21 10.26 7.34 -1.68
N TYR A 22 9.30 7.55 -2.57
CA TYR A 22 8.78 8.89 -2.89
C TYR A 22 7.99 9.50 -1.72
N PHE A 23 7.09 8.73 -1.11
CA PHE A 23 6.25 9.23 -0.02
C PHE A 23 6.89 9.11 1.36
N GLY A 24 7.90 8.26 1.49
CA GLY A 24 8.52 7.94 2.76
C GLY A 24 7.75 6.86 3.55
N PRO A 25 8.47 5.89 4.16
CA PRO A 25 7.85 4.79 4.92
C PRO A 25 7.01 5.23 6.12
N GLU A 26 7.25 6.42 6.64
CA GLU A 26 6.54 7.06 7.74
C GLU A 26 5.14 7.55 7.35
N HIS A 27 4.92 7.89 6.08
CA HIS A 27 3.61 8.33 5.57
C HIS A 27 2.80 7.21 4.92
N VAL A 28 3.46 6.08 4.61
CA VAL A 28 2.89 4.93 3.89
C VAL A 28 2.56 3.78 4.82
N ALA A 29 1.28 3.43 4.88
CA ALA A 29 0.76 2.20 5.44
C ALA A 29 0.84 1.06 4.43
N GLU A 30 1.94 0.31 4.47
CA GLU A 30 2.19 -0.79 3.54
C GLU A 30 1.61 -2.11 4.08
N MET A 31 0.53 -2.59 3.45
CA MET A 31 -0.14 -3.86 3.73
C MET A 31 0.00 -4.80 2.54
N THR A 32 1.25 -5.21 2.28
CA THR A 32 1.61 -6.14 1.19
C THR A 32 2.11 -7.48 1.75
N GLY A 33 2.41 -8.45 0.88
CA GLY A 33 3.08 -9.70 1.28
C GLY A 33 4.60 -9.60 1.43
N ARG A 34 5.19 -8.42 1.19
CA ARG A 34 6.65 -8.23 1.19
C ARG A 34 7.20 -8.24 2.62
N SER A 35 8.37 -8.83 2.84
CA SER A 35 9.05 -8.79 4.14
C SER A 35 9.99 -7.58 4.29
N ARG A 36 10.48 -7.08 3.15
CA ARG A 36 11.42 -5.95 3.05
C ARG A 36 10.93 -4.93 2.03
N ARG A 37 11.43 -3.71 2.16
CA ARG A 37 11.18 -2.58 1.26
C ARG A 37 12.45 -1.78 1.05
N LEU A 38 12.55 -1.05 -0.05
CA LEU A 38 13.64 -0.13 -0.30
C LEU A 38 13.40 1.20 0.43
N VAL A 39 14.43 1.73 1.10
CA VAL A 39 14.41 3.06 1.73
C VAL A 39 15.70 3.80 1.45
N PRO A 40 15.71 5.15 1.50
CA PRO A 40 16.95 5.92 1.45
C PRO A 40 17.92 5.50 2.56
N ALA A 41 19.20 5.38 2.24
CA ALA A 41 20.21 5.03 3.22
C ALA A 41 20.41 6.19 4.22
N ALA A 42 20.57 5.87 5.51
CA ALA A 42 20.73 6.88 6.57
C ALA A 42 22.01 7.72 6.41
N ASN A 43 23.01 7.21 5.69
CA ASN A 43 24.24 7.92 5.35
C ASN A 43 24.08 8.86 4.14
N GLY A 44 22.87 9.00 3.60
CA GLY A 44 22.56 9.84 2.43
C GLY A 44 23.05 9.28 1.10
N ASN A 45 23.68 8.10 1.08
CA ASN A 45 24.28 7.55 -0.14
C ASN A 45 23.56 6.29 -0.61
N GLY A 46 22.64 6.49 -1.57
CA GLY A 46 21.90 5.41 -2.22
C GLY A 46 20.71 4.89 -1.41
N PHE A 47 20.38 3.63 -1.65
CA PHE A 47 19.19 2.97 -1.09
C PHE A 47 19.55 1.63 -0.47
N VAL A 48 18.80 1.24 0.56
CA VAL A 48 18.99 -0.03 1.27
C VAL A 48 17.65 -0.74 1.45
N HIS A 49 17.67 -2.07 1.32
CA HIS A 49 16.50 -2.87 1.69
C HIS A 49 16.46 -3.02 3.21
N THR A 50 15.38 -2.57 3.83
CA THR A 50 15.14 -2.73 5.25
C THR A 50 13.94 -3.63 5.51
N SER A 51 13.88 -4.22 6.72
CA SER A 51 12.70 -4.92 7.20
C SER A 51 11.51 -3.96 7.26
N ARG A 52 10.33 -4.40 6.84
CA ARG A 52 9.10 -3.64 7.12
C ARG A 52 8.69 -3.71 8.58
N ALA A 53 9.07 -4.79 9.27
CA ALA A 53 8.78 -4.97 10.68
C ALA A 53 9.65 -4.00 11.50
N GLU A 54 8.99 -3.03 12.12
CA GLU A 54 9.61 -2.12 13.09
C GLU A 54 9.92 -2.85 14.41
N ARG A 55 10.78 -2.24 15.23
CA ARG A 55 11.14 -2.79 16.54
C ARG A 55 9.87 -3.03 17.38
N GLY A 56 9.73 -4.26 17.88
CA GLY A 56 8.59 -4.66 18.71
C GLY A 56 7.37 -5.14 17.95
N VAL A 57 7.37 -5.13 16.61
CA VAL A 57 6.27 -5.67 15.78
C VAL A 57 6.77 -6.91 15.05
N SER A 58 6.09 -8.05 15.22
CA SER A 58 6.41 -9.25 14.45
C SER A 58 5.99 -9.08 12.98
N ILE A 59 6.69 -9.74 12.06
CA ILE A 59 6.38 -9.65 10.63
C ILE A 59 4.92 -10.03 10.32
N ALA A 60 4.37 -11.01 11.06
CA ALA A 60 2.97 -11.43 10.96
C ALA A 60 1.97 -10.33 11.34
N ASN A 61 2.36 -9.40 12.21
CA ASN A 61 1.51 -8.32 12.69
C ASN A 61 1.71 -6.98 11.95
N VAL A 62 2.68 -6.88 11.04
CA VAL A 62 2.97 -5.62 10.33
C VAL A 62 1.74 -5.08 9.60
N ASN A 63 1.03 -5.91 8.84
CA ASN A 63 -0.15 -5.46 8.10
C ASN A 63 -1.27 -4.98 9.04
N LEU A 64 -1.43 -5.62 10.20
CA LEU A 64 -2.40 -5.20 11.20
C LEU A 64 -2.02 -3.85 11.82
N THR A 65 -0.75 -3.66 12.15
CA THR A 65 -0.23 -2.40 12.69
C THR A 65 -0.37 -1.27 11.67
N GLU A 66 0.03 -1.48 10.42
CA GLU A 66 -0.09 -0.49 9.34
C GLU A 66 -1.55 -0.13 9.05
N ARG A 67 -2.48 -1.11 9.07
CA ARG A 67 -3.91 -0.84 8.98
C ARG A 67 -4.38 0.12 10.09
N ARG A 68 -3.98 -0.14 11.34
CA ARG A 68 -4.36 0.70 12.50
C ARG A 68 -3.82 2.11 12.33
N ARG A 69 -2.55 2.26 11.94
CA ARG A 69 -1.93 3.58 11.70
C ARG A 69 -2.66 4.37 10.62
N PHE A 70 -3.07 3.71 9.53
CA PHE A 70 -3.87 4.34 8.50
C PHE A 70 -5.25 4.80 9.01
N GLN A 71 -5.97 3.91 9.71
CA GLN A 71 -7.30 4.22 10.23
C GLN A 71 -7.28 5.22 11.40
N ASN A 72 -6.17 5.30 12.14
CA ASN A 72 -5.94 6.35 13.15
C ASN A 72 -5.55 7.70 12.52
N GLY A 73 -5.16 7.70 11.24
CA GLY A 73 -4.68 8.88 10.53
C GLY A 73 -3.24 9.26 10.83
N GLU A 74 -2.47 8.35 11.45
CA GLU A 74 -1.02 8.46 11.62
C GLU A 74 -0.31 8.37 10.27
N LYS A 75 -0.86 7.56 9.36
CA LYS A 75 -0.43 7.46 7.96
C LYS A 75 -1.60 7.75 7.04
N LEU A 76 -1.39 8.54 6.00
CA LEU A 76 -2.47 8.99 5.10
C LEU A 76 -2.48 8.26 3.76
N ILE A 77 -1.43 7.49 3.46
CA ILE A 77 -1.31 6.72 2.23
C ILE A 77 -1.34 5.25 2.61
N ALA A 78 -2.19 4.47 1.95
CA ALA A 78 -2.22 3.01 2.12
C ALA A 78 -1.85 2.33 0.80
N ILE A 79 -0.95 1.37 0.88
CA ILE A 79 -0.59 0.50 -0.23
C ILE A 79 -1.00 -0.92 0.13
N ILE A 80 -1.88 -1.52 -0.67
CA ILE A 80 -2.37 -2.88 -0.48
C ILE A 80 -1.97 -3.74 -1.67
N SER A 81 -1.68 -5.02 -1.41
CA SER A 81 -1.58 -6.04 -2.46
C SER A 81 -2.47 -7.23 -2.12
N GLU A 82 -2.77 -8.07 -3.11
CA GLU A 82 -3.61 -9.26 -2.93
C GLU A 82 -3.13 -10.13 -1.74
N ALA A 83 -1.81 -10.33 -1.62
CA ALA A 83 -1.21 -11.12 -0.55
C ALA A 83 -1.31 -10.48 0.85
N GLY A 84 -1.44 -9.15 0.94
CA GLY A 84 -1.45 -8.42 2.22
C GLY A 84 -2.82 -7.92 2.67
N ALA A 85 -3.83 -7.98 1.79
CA ALA A 85 -5.15 -7.37 2.01
C ALA A 85 -6.22 -8.31 2.62
N THR A 86 -5.86 -9.56 2.96
CA THR A 86 -6.82 -10.50 3.57
C THR A 86 -7.45 -9.91 4.82
N GLY A 87 -8.78 -9.79 4.83
CA GLY A 87 -9.54 -9.20 5.95
C GLY A 87 -9.33 -7.69 6.18
N VAL A 88 -8.54 -7.01 5.36
CA VAL A 88 -8.29 -5.57 5.52
C VAL A 88 -9.50 -4.76 5.08
N SER A 89 -9.83 -3.74 5.88
CA SER A 89 -10.87 -2.74 5.64
C SER A 89 -10.28 -1.35 5.89
N LEU A 90 -10.38 -0.48 4.90
CA LEU A 90 -9.77 0.86 4.85
C LEU A 90 -10.77 1.93 4.44
N HIS A 91 -12.06 1.62 4.43
CA HIS A 91 -13.12 2.59 4.17
C HIS A 91 -13.10 3.72 5.22
N ALA A 92 -13.71 4.86 4.89
CA ALA A 92 -13.90 5.99 5.80
C ALA A 92 -14.97 5.64 6.86
N ASP A 93 -14.62 4.71 7.75
CA ASP A 93 -15.49 4.17 8.79
C ASP A 93 -15.87 5.25 9.82
N LYS A 94 -17.15 5.29 10.21
CA LYS A 94 -17.67 6.19 11.26
C LYS A 94 -16.99 5.99 12.63
N ASN A 95 -16.47 4.79 12.87
CA ASN A 95 -15.85 4.43 14.15
C ASN A 95 -14.33 4.62 14.17
N GLU A 96 -13.71 4.92 13.02
CA GLU A 96 -12.27 5.11 12.92
C GLU A 96 -11.97 6.62 12.93
N ARG A 97 -10.77 7.00 13.42
CA ARG A 97 -10.39 8.42 13.54
C ARG A 97 -10.18 9.08 12.17
N ASN A 98 -9.62 8.34 11.21
CA ASN A 98 -9.37 8.83 9.87
C ASN A 98 -10.60 8.67 8.97
N GLN A 99 -11.48 9.65 9.02
CA GLN A 99 -12.75 9.66 8.28
C GLN A 99 -12.66 10.33 6.89
N ARG A 100 -11.44 10.64 6.43
CA ARG A 100 -11.23 11.31 5.14
C ARG A 100 -11.77 10.50 3.97
N ARG A 101 -12.26 11.16 2.92
CA ARG A 101 -12.68 10.48 1.71
C ARG A 101 -11.50 9.69 1.11
N ARG A 102 -11.77 8.50 0.59
CA ARG A 102 -10.73 7.63 0.01
C ARG A 102 -10.63 7.88 -1.49
N LEU A 103 -9.41 8.09 -1.97
CA LEU A 103 -9.07 8.02 -3.39
C LEU A 103 -8.38 6.68 -3.64
N HIS A 104 -9.08 5.75 -4.29
CA HIS A 104 -8.57 4.42 -4.58
C HIS A 104 -7.93 4.43 -5.98
N ILE A 105 -6.60 4.32 -6.02
CA ILE A 105 -5.83 4.29 -7.26
C ILE A 105 -5.50 2.84 -7.62
N VAL A 106 -5.74 2.45 -8.88
CA VAL A 106 -5.58 1.09 -9.38
C VAL A 106 -4.59 1.09 -10.55
N PRO A 107 -3.28 1.04 -10.29
CA PRO A 107 -2.28 1.19 -11.35
C PRO A 107 -2.29 0.04 -12.37
N GLU A 108 -2.79 -1.13 -11.97
CA GLU A 108 -2.99 -2.27 -12.86
C GLU A 108 -4.32 -2.95 -12.51
N LEU A 109 -5.21 -3.06 -13.49
CA LEU A 109 -6.45 -3.82 -13.33
C LEU A 109 -6.14 -5.33 -13.36
N GLY A 110 -6.67 -6.05 -12.37
CA GLY A 110 -6.59 -7.50 -12.34
C GLY A 110 -7.33 -8.12 -13.53
N TRP A 111 -6.83 -9.24 -14.03
CA TRP A 111 -7.44 -10.01 -15.13
C TRP A 111 -8.84 -10.56 -14.80
N SER A 112 -9.23 -10.55 -13.52
CA SER A 112 -10.51 -11.02 -13.02
C SER A 112 -11.33 -9.87 -12.45
N ALA A 113 -12.49 -9.60 -13.05
CA ALA A 113 -13.44 -8.62 -12.54
C ALA A 113 -13.83 -8.89 -11.07
N SER A 114 -13.98 -10.16 -10.69
CA SER A 114 -14.28 -10.55 -9.31
C SER A 114 -13.18 -10.13 -8.34
N LYS A 115 -11.90 -10.27 -8.73
CA LYS A 115 -10.77 -9.81 -7.92
C LYS A 115 -10.74 -8.29 -7.77
N VAL A 116 -11.01 -7.57 -8.86
CA VAL A 116 -11.12 -6.10 -8.86
C VAL A 116 -12.25 -5.64 -7.92
N VAL A 117 -13.43 -6.27 -7.99
CA VAL A 117 -14.56 -5.99 -7.08
C VAL A 117 -14.18 -6.24 -5.62
N GLN A 118 -13.48 -7.35 -5.33
CA GLN A 118 -13.00 -7.64 -3.97
C GLN A 118 -12.00 -6.60 -3.45
N GLN A 119 -11.18 -6.03 -4.35
CA GLN A 119 -10.25 -4.95 -4.02
C GLN A 119 -11.00 -3.64 -3.75
N PHE A 120 -12.01 -3.29 -4.54
CA PHE A 120 -12.84 -2.10 -4.29
C PHE A 120 -13.62 -2.20 -2.97
N GLY A 121 -14.05 -3.42 -2.61
CA GLY A 121 -14.64 -3.71 -1.30
C GLY A 121 -13.71 -3.46 -0.09
N ARG A 122 -12.43 -3.11 -0.29
CA ARG A 122 -11.53 -2.70 0.80
C ARG A 122 -11.78 -1.26 1.24
N THR A 123 -12.27 -0.41 0.34
CA THR A 123 -12.54 1.01 0.61
C THR A 123 -14.02 1.36 0.50
N HIS A 124 -14.85 0.48 -0.06
CA HIS A 124 -16.30 0.66 -0.17
C HIS A 124 -17.04 -0.29 0.78
N ARG A 125 -17.70 0.24 1.83
CA ARG A 125 -18.46 -0.54 2.83
C ARG A 125 -19.70 0.21 3.33
N THR A 126 -20.66 -0.53 3.87
CA THR A 126 -21.95 0.02 4.36
C THR A 126 -21.81 1.05 5.48
N ASN A 127 -20.82 0.93 6.36
CA ASN A 127 -20.61 1.86 7.48
C ASN A 127 -19.75 3.09 7.13
N GLN A 128 -19.51 3.35 5.84
CA GLN A 128 -18.69 4.50 5.43
C GLN A 128 -19.43 5.83 5.60
N LEU A 129 -18.69 6.87 5.97
CA LEU A 129 -19.18 8.25 5.96
C LEU A 129 -19.31 8.81 4.54
N MET A 130 -18.36 8.46 3.68
CA MET A 130 -18.32 8.91 2.29
C MET A 130 -17.87 7.77 1.38
N PRO A 131 -18.43 7.67 0.16
CA PRO A 131 -17.95 6.71 -0.82
C PRO A 131 -16.55 7.07 -1.33
N PRO A 132 -15.74 6.06 -1.68
CA PRO A 132 -14.46 6.29 -2.33
C PRO A 132 -14.64 6.87 -3.75
N GLU A 133 -13.62 7.59 -4.22
CA GLU A 133 -13.39 7.85 -5.64
C GLU A 133 -12.39 6.83 -6.18
N TYR A 134 -12.46 6.56 -7.48
CA TYR A 134 -11.61 5.60 -8.15
C TYR A 134 -10.84 6.27 -9.28
N VAL A 135 -9.54 6.00 -9.33
CA VAL A 135 -8.66 6.35 -10.44
C VAL A 135 -8.10 5.04 -10.97
N LEU A 136 -8.30 4.81 -12.26
CA LEU A 136 -7.83 3.63 -13.00
C LEU A 136 -6.65 4.01 -13.89
#